data_AF-A0A290Q689-F1
#
_entry.id   AF-A0A290Q689-F1
#
_cell.length_a   1.000
_cell.length_b   1.000
_cell.length_c   1.000
_cell.angle_alpha   90.00
_cell.angle_beta   90.00
_cell.angle_gamma   90.00
#
_symmetry.space_group_name_H-M   'P 1'
#
loop_
_entity.id
_entity.type
_entity.pdbx_description
1 polymer ?
#
loop_
_entity_poly.entity_id
_entity_poly.type
_entity_poly.pdbx_seq_one_letter_code
_entity_poly.pdbx_strand_id
1 'polypeptide(L)'
;MPAPSSASTATPATTPPREAPWAEGLRGARANLLPGLALQLFALALVLAYFWHAPTHHALERLSAWRSELGVTFAIVSTGLFGGLLPFLYLRLTAARYTWPQGALITAFWAYKGIEIDLWYRALAHLVGEGNATATVAAKMVLDQFLYCPLIAIPLTTLAYAYAETHFNTRAVLADLRAPRWYARRVLPLLISNIGVWVPAVCIIYALPTPLQLPLQNIVLCFFTLLLAHLAQQKTTDHH
;
A
#
# COMPACT_ATOMS: atom_id res chain seq x y z
N MET A 1 58.44 -41.95 2.43
CA MET A 1 57.66 -41.71 1.20
C MET A 1 56.18 -41.82 1.58
N PRO A 2 55.47 -40.72 1.90
CA PRO A 2 54.04 -40.78 2.23
C PRO A 2 53.17 -40.56 0.99
N ALA A 3 52.01 -41.22 0.97
CA ALA A 3 51.03 -41.30 -0.11
C ALA A 3 50.32 -39.95 -0.42
N PRO A 4 49.76 -39.77 -1.63
CA PRO A 4 49.15 -38.50 -2.03
C PRO A 4 47.76 -38.29 -1.42
N SER A 5 47.53 -37.06 -0.96
CA SER A 5 46.25 -36.55 -0.48
C SER A 5 45.23 -36.51 -1.61
N SER A 6 44.08 -37.16 -1.42
CA SER A 6 42.93 -37.12 -2.33
C SER A 6 42.27 -35.73 -2.28
N ALA A 7 42.44 -34.94 -3.33
CA ALA A 7 41.72 -33.68 -3.52
C ALA A 7 40.23 -33.96 -3.79
N SER A 8 39.37 -33.55 -2.85
CA SER A 8 37.93 -33.51 -3.03
C SER A 8 37.57 -32.44 -4.06
N THR A 9 37.06 -32.86 -5.22
CA THR A 9 36.53 -31.99 -6.26
C THR A 9 35.13 -31.55 -5.84
N ALA A 10 35.02 -30.36 -5.28
CA ALA A 10 33.73 -29.74 -4.99
C ALA A 10 33.02 -29.37 -6.30
N THR A 11 31.90 -30.04 -6.60
CA THR A 11 30.98 -29.70 -7.67
C THR A 11 30.46 -28.26 -7.48
N PRO A 12 30.47 -27.39 -8.51
CA PRO A 12 29.95 -26.03 -8.36
C PRO A 12 28.44 -26.10 -8.10
N ALA A 13 28.00 -25.53 -6.98
CA ALA A 13 26.59 -25.40 -6.65
C ALA A 13 25.90 -24.57 -7.75
N THR A 14 25.09 -25.23 -8.57
CA THR A 14 24.19 -24.58 -9.53
C THR A 14 23.26 -23.64 -8.77
N THR A 15 23.44 -22.33 -8.99
CA THR A 15 22.56 -21.31 -8.43
C THR A 15 21.14 -21.58 -8.95
N PRO A 16 20.12 -21.71 -8.09
CA PRO A 16 18.76 -21.95 -8.55
C PRO A 16 18.31 -20.80 -9.47
N PRO A 17 17.42 -21.07 -10.45
CA PRO A 17 16.95 -20.05 -11.38
C PRO A 17 16.34 -18.89 -10.59
N ARG A 18 16.79 -17.66 -10.87
CA ARG A 18 16.15 -16.46 -10.32
C ARG A 18 14.68 -16.44 -10.75
N GLU A 19 13.77 -16.68 -9.82
CA GLU A 19 12.33 -16.60 -10.07
C GLU A 19 11.99 -15.23 -10.69
N ALA A 20 11.10 -15.24 -11.67
CA ALA A 20 10.78 -14.02 -12.39
C ALA A 20 9.99 -13.05 -11.47
N PRO A 21 10.28 -11.74 -11.47
CA PRO A 21 9.69 -10.77 -10.53
C PRO A 21 8.15 -10.72 -10.54
N TRP A 22 7.51 -11.10 -11.67
CA TRP A 22 6.06 -11.17 -11.79
C TRP A 22 5.46 -12.36 -11.02
N ALA A 23 6.20 -13.44 -10.82
CA ALA A 23 5.75 -14.62 -10.07
C ALA A 23 5.67 -14.33 -8.56
N GLU A 24 6.59 -13.52 -8.04
CA GLU A 24 6.50 -12.98 -6.68
C GLU A 24 5.27 -12.09 -6.49
N GLY A 25 5.04 -11.15 -7.42
CA GLY A 25 3.84 -10.31 -7.43
C GLY A 25 2.54 -11.12 -7.48
N LEU A 26 2.49 -12.17 -8.30
CA LEU A 26 1.32 -13.04 -8.44
C LEU A 26 1.05 -13.88 -7.17
N ARG A 27 2.10 -14.39 -6.51
CA ARG A 27 1.95 -15.08 -5.22
C ARG A 27 1.44 -14.13 -4.13
N GLY A 28 1.98 -12.91 -4.09
CA GLY A 28 1.49 -11.85 -3.21
C GLY A 28 0.01 -11.56 -3.46
N ALA A 29 -0.38 -11.32 -4.71
CA ALA A 29 -1.76 -11.09 -5.09
C ALA A 29 -2.68 -12.25 -4.62
N ARG A 30 -2.31 -13.51 -4.88
CA ARG A 30 -3.09 -14.70 -4.48
C ARG A 30 -3.24 -14.83 -2.96
N ALA A 31 -2.18 -14.65 -2.20
CA ALA A 31 -2.22 -14.71 -0.73
C ALA A 31 -3.12 -13.62 -0.14
N ASN A 32 -3.30 -12.52 -0.87
CA ASN A 32 -4.05 -11.35 -0.43
C ASN A 32 -5.48 -11.31 -0.98
N LEU A 33 -5.92 -12.30 -1.78
CA LEU A 33 -7.24 -12.30 -2.44
C LEU A 33 -8.40 -12.31 -1.44
N LEU A 34 -8.51 -13.35 -0.60
CA LEU A 34 -9.60 -13.46 0.37
C LEU A 34 -9.66 -12.26 1.35
N PRO A 35 -8.53 -11.87 1.96
CA PRO A 35 -8.52 -10.69 2.81
C PRO A 35 -8.87 -9.38 2.06
N GLY A 36 -8.38 -9.23 0.82
CA GLY A 36 -8.72 -8.12 -0.05
C GLY A 36 -10.22 -8.09 -0.42
N LEU A 37 -10.82 -9.24 -0.70
CA LEU A 37 -12.25 -9.36 -1.02
C LEU A 37 -13.12 -8.96 0.17
N ALA A 38 -12.80 -9.40 1.39
CA ALA A 38 -13.53 -9.01 2.59
C ALA A 38 -13.53 -7.48 2.78
N LEU A 39 -12.37 -6.85 2.55
CA LEU A 39 -12.22 -5.41 2.61
C LEU A 39 -13.01 -4.68 1.51
N GLN A 40 -12.96 -5.20 0.29
CA GLN A 40 -13.72 -4.65 -0.84
C GLN A 40 -15.22 -4.76 -0.62
N LEU A 41 -15.71 -5.87 -0.07
CA LEU A 41 -17.13 -6.05 0.29
C LEU A 41 -17.55 -5.09 1.39
N PHE A 42 -16.72 -4.87 2.41
CA PHE A 42 -16.98 -3.88 3.45
C PHE A 42 -17.06 -2.46 2.87
N ALA A 43 -16.08 -2.07 2.06
CA ALA A 43 -16.05 -0.76 1.42
C ALA A 43 -17.27 -0.57 0.51
N LEU A 44 -17.61 -1.59 -0.29
CA LEU A 44 -18.80 -1.57 -1.14
C LEU A 44 -20.06 -1.41 -0.31
N ALA A 45 -20.24 -2.21 0.75
CA ALA A 45 -21.41 -2.12 1.62
C ALA A 45 -21.58 -0.70 2.21
N LEU A 46 -20.48 -0.04 2.60
CA LEU A 46 -20.52 1.33 3.09
C LEU A 46 -20.97 2.32 2.00
N VAL A 47 -20.47 2.18 0.76
CA VAL A 47 -20.87 3.02 -0.37
C VAL A 47 -22.34 2.78 -0.75
N LEU A 48 -22.79 1.53 -0.78
CA LEU A 48 -24.21 1.22 -1.04
C LEU A 48 -25.11 1.79 0.07
N ALA A 49 -24.68 1.70 1.33
CA ALA A 49 -25.39 2.32 2.45
C ALA A 49 -25.40 3.85 2.36
N TYR A 50 -24.34 4.49 1.84
CA TYR A 50 -24.35 5.93 1.57
C TYR A 50 -25.45 6.35 0.59
N PHE A 51 -25.74 5.54 -0.43
CA PHE A 51 -26.76 5.86 -1.43
C PHE A 51 -28.18 5.41 -1.06
N TRP A 52 -28.33 4.34 -0.26
CA TRP A 52 -29.64 3.72 -0.02
C TRP A 52 -30.06 3.63 1.46
N HIS A 53 -29.22 4.04 2.40
CA HIS A 53 -29.54 4.03 3.83
C HIS A 53 -29.41 5.43 4.43
N ALA A 54 -30.55 6.10 4.66
CA ALA A 54 -30.61 7.50 5.10
C ALA A 54 -29.76 7.82 6.35
N PRO A 55 -29.76 7.00 7.43
CA PRO A 55 -28.89 7.27 8.58
C PRO A 55 -27.40 7.26 8.23
N THR A 56 -26.96 6.34 7.37
CA THR A 56 -25.56 6.27 6.92
C THR A 56 -25.22 7.46 6.03
N HIS A 57 -26.13 7.83 5.12
CA HIS A 57 -26.00 9.03 4.30
C HIS A 57 -25.75 10.27 5.16
N HIS A 58 -26.63 10.54 6.14
CA HIS A 58 -26.48 11.70 7.03
C HIS A 58 -25.19 11.66 7.86
N ALA A 59 -24.79 10.49 8.36
CA ALA A 59 -23.54 10.35 9.10
C ALA A 59 -22.33 10.69 8.24
N LEU A 60 -22.31 10.22 6.99
CA LEU A 60 -21.23 10.48 6.05
C LEU A 60 -21.24 11.93 5.54
N GLU A 61 -22.41 12.56 5.34
CA GLU A 61 -22.46 14.00 5.02
C GLU A 61 -21.92 14.86 6.16
N ARG A 62 -22.16 14.50 7.42
CA ARG A 62 -21.52 15.17 8.57
C ARG A 62 -20.00 15.01 8.55
N LEU A 63 -19.51 13.82 8.23
CA LEU A 63 -18.08 13.56 8.06
C LEU A 63 -17.50 14.39 6.89
N SER A 64 -18.23 14.50 5.79
CA SER A 64 -17.87 15.30 4.61
C SER A 64 -17.71 16.78 4.98
N ALA A 65 -18.69 17.35 5.72
CA ALA A 65 -18.63 18.72 6.21
C ALA A 65 -17.44 18.95 7.15
N TRP A 66 -17.28 18.10 8.17
CA TRP A 66 -16.19 18.19 9.13
C TRP A 66 -14.81 18.09 8.48
N ARG A 67 -14.66 17.16 7.52
CA ARG A 67 -13.44 17.02 6.72
C ARG A 67 -13.17 18.27 5.87
N SER A 68 -14.21 18.86 5.30
CA SER A 68 -14.09 20.07 4.48
C SER A 68 -13.66 21.28 5.31
N GLU A 69 -14.15 21.41 6.55
CA GLU A 69 -13.73 22.44 7.52
C GLU A 69 -12.25 22.29 7.91
N LEU A 70 -11.80 21.07 8.19
CA LEU A 70 -10.41 20.79 8.57
C LEU A 70 -9.43 20.82 7.39
N GLY A 71 -9.94 20.68 6.16
CA GLY A 71 -9.15 20.71 4.93
C GLY A 71 -7.98 19.73 4.95
N VAL A 72 -6.79 20.22 4.59
CA VAL A 72 -5.57 19.40 4.50
C VAL A 72 -5.14 18.81 5.84
N THR A 73 -5.48 19.45 6.96
CA THR A 73 -5.17 18.95 8.31
C THR A 73 -5.83 17.61 8.57
N PHE A 74 -7.09 17.45 8.14
CA PHE A 74 -7.77 16.15 8.21
C PHE A 74 -6.98 15.11 7.43
N ALA A 75 -6.50 15.44 6.22
CA ALA A 75 -5.77 14.51 5.39
C ALA A 75 -4.45 14.06 6.00
N ILE A 76 -3.68 14.99 6.57
CA ILE A 76 -2.42 14.72 7.27
C ILE A 76 -2.64 13.79 8.46
N VAL A 77 -3.57 14.17 9.34
CA VAL A 77 -3.80 13.44 10.60
C VAL A 77 -4.40 12.06 10.33
N SER A 78 -5.46 11.99 9.53
CA SER A 78 -6.14 10.71 9.26
C SER A 78 -5.25 9.74 8.50
N THR A 79 -4.50 10.20 7.49
CA THR A 79 -3.65 9.30 6.70
C THR A 79 -2.42 8.86 7.51
N GLY A 80 -1.82 9.78 8.28
CA GLY A 80 -0.74 9.43 9.21
C GLY A 80 -1.18 8.41 10.27
N LEU A 81 -2.39 8.55 10.81
CA LEU A 81 -2.95 7.62 11.79
C LEU A 81 -3.22 6.24 11.17
N PHE A 82 -3.97 6.18 10.08
CA PHE A 82 -4.46 4.93 9.49
C PHE A 82 -3.42 4.20 8.63
N GLY A 83 -2.58 4.94 7.89
CA GLY A 83 -1.50 4.35 7.08
C GLY A 83 -0.22 4.09 7.87
N GLY A 84 0.04 4.88 8.92
CA GLY A 84 1.31 4.89 9.63
C GLY A 84 1.23 4.39 11.06
N LEU A 85 0.62 5.18 11.95
CA LEU A 85 0.68 4.95 13.40
C LEU A 85 0.00 3.64 13.81
N LEU A 86 -1.24 3.40 13.39
CA LEU A 86 -1.97 2.18 13.77
C LEU A 86 -1.27 0.90 13.25
N PRO A 87 -0.88 0.81 11.96
CA PRO A 87 -0.15 -0.35 11.47
C PRO A 87 1.22 -0.54 12.15
N PHE A 88 1.94 0.55 12.42
CA PHE A 88 3.21 0.50 13.14
C PHE A 88 3.04 -0.06 14.55
N LEU A 89 2.08 0.46 15.33
CA LEU A 89 1.83 0.01 16.70
C LEU A 89 1.45 -1.48 16.71
N TYR A 90 0.59 -1.92 15.79
CA TYR A 90 0.23 -3.32 15.65
C TYR A 90 1.46 -4.20 15.39
N LEU A 91 2.27 -3.87 14.37
CA LEU A 91 3.47 -4.62 14.01
C LEU A 91 4.53 -4.63 15.11
N ARG A 92 4.65 -3.52 15.85
CA ARG A 92 5.56 -3.41 17.00
C ARG A 92 5.14 -4.35 18.12
N LEU A 93 3.85 -4.39 18.45
CA LEU A 93 3.32 -5.18 19.55
C LEU A 93 3.27 -6.68 19.24
N THR A 94 3.08 -7.06 17.98
CA THR A 94 2.89 -8.46 17.57
C THR A 94 4.16 -9.14 17.06
N ALA A 95 5.08 -8.41 16.43
CA ALA A 95 6.31 -8.98 15.86
C ALA A 95 7.58 -8.17 16.14
N ALA A 96 7.49 -7.07 16.90
CA ALA A 96 8.62 -6.16 17.15
C ALA A 96 9.36 -5.69 15.87
N ARG A 97 8.70 -5.72 14.70
CA ARG A 97 9.32 -5.58 13.37
C ARG A 97 10.05 -4.24 13.18
N TYR A 98 9.49 -3.16 13.70
CA TYR A 98 10.05 -1.82 13.59
C TYR A 98 10.44 -1.28 14.97
N THR A 99 11.46 -0.43 14.99
CA THR A 99 11.85 0.39 16.14
C THR A 99 11.00 1.66 16.23
N TRP A 100 11.02 2.36 17.36
CA TRP A 100 10.30 3.63 17.52
C TRP A 100 10.69 4.70 16.48
N PRO A 101 11.99 4.94 16.18
CA PRO A 101 12.35 5.87 15.12
C PRO A 101 11.82 5.46 13.74
N GLN A 102 11.83 4.16 13.42
CA GLN A 102 11.31 3.67 12.13
C GLN A 102 9.80 3.88 12.05
N GLY A 103 9.07 3.62 13.14
CA GLY A 103 7.64 3.90 13.23
C GLY A 103 7.30 5.38 13.08
N ALA A 104 8.09 6.25 13.70
CA ALA A 104 7.94 7.70 13.57
C ALA A 104 8.15 8.16 12.11
N LEU A 105 9.19 7.66 11.43
CA LEU A 105 9.43 7.93 10.01
C LEU A 105 8.26 7.46 9.14
N ILE A 106 7.80 6.21 9.32
CA ILE A 106 6.68 5.64 8.56
C ILE A 106 5.41 6.46 8.78
N THR A 107 5.14 6.85 10.03
CA THR A 107 3.99 7.70 10.38
C THR A 107 4.07 9.07 9.71
N ALA A 108 5.23 9.72 9.78
CA ALA A 108 5.45 11.00 9.12
C ALA A 108 5.33 10.90 7.58
N PHE A 109 5.83 9.82 7.00
CA PHE A 109 5.68 9.54 5.57
C PHE A 109 4.20 9.43 5.18
N TRP A 110 3.40 8.66 5.91
CA TRP A 110 1.97 8.54 5.62
C TRP A 110 1.18 9.82 5.89
N ALA A 111 1.59 10.64 6.87
CA ALA A 111 1.04 11.96 7.07
C ALA A 111 1.30 12.89 5.85
N TYR A 112 2.50 12.85 5.28
CA TYR A 112 2.83 13.50 4.01
C TYR A 112 1.99 12.95 2.85
N LYS A 113 1.86 11.62 2.73
CA LYS A 113 1.01 10.99 1.70
C LYS A 113 -0.43 11.46 1.80
N GLY A 114 -0.94 11.77 2.99
CA GLY A 114 -2.26 12.37 3.16
C GLY A 114 -2.44 13.66 2.36
N ILE A 115 -1.44 14.55 2.38
CA ILE A 115 -1.44 15.78 1.57
C ILE A 115 -1.44 15.42 0.09
N GLU A 116 -0.52 14.55 -0.32
CA GLU A 116 -0.35 14.18 -1.73
C GLU A 116 -1.62 13.54 -2.32
N ILE A 117 -2.27 12.64 -1.58
CA ILE A 117 -3.50 11.96 -2.00
C ILE A 117 -4.68 12.94 -2.01
N ASP A 118 -4.80 13.84 -1.02
CA ASP A 118 -5.86 14.86 -1.03
C ASP A 118 -5.75 15.78 -2.25
N LEU A 119 -4.53 16.23 -2.57
CA LEU A 119 -4.28 17.01 -3.78
C LEU A 119 -4.58 16.22 -5.05
N TRP A 120 -4.19 14.95 -5.09
CA TRP A 120 -4.48 14.06 -6.21
C TRP A 120 -5.98 13.89 -6.44
N TYR A 121 -6.77 13.67 -5.38
CA TYR A 121 -8.23 13.52 -5.49
C TYR A 121 -8.91 14.80 -5.95
N ARG A 122 -8.46 15.97 -5.46
CA ARG A 122 -8.94 17.28 -5.98
C ARG A 122 -8.56 17.46 -7.44
N ALA A 123 -7.34 17.13 -7.83
CA ALA A 123 -6.90 17.23 -9.23
C ALA A 123 -7.74 16.33 -10.14
N LEU A 124 -8.01 15.08 -9.73
CA LEU A 124 -8.91 14.18 -10.45
C LEU A 124 -10.34 14.71 -10.55
N ALA A 125 -10.86 15.31 -9.48
CA ALA A 125 -12.18 15.95 -9.51
C ALA A 125 -12.22 17.13 -10.50
N HIS A 126 -11.16 17.92 -10.58
CA HIS A 126 -11.04 19.03 -11.56
C HIS A 126 -10.83 18.57 -13.00
N LEU A 127 -10.01 17.53 -13.22
CA LEU A 127 -9.62 17.07 -14.56
C LEU A 127 -10.68 16.17 -15.21
N VAL A 128 -11.31 15.29 -14.42
CA VAL A 128 -12.26 14.28 -14.90
C VAL A 128 -13.70 14.66 -14.58
N GLY A 129 -13.91 15.39 -13.49
CA GLY A 129 -15.23 15.80 -13.00
C GLY A 129 -15.62 15.15 -11.67
N GLU A 130 -16.73 15.62 -11.12
CA GLU A 130 -17.34 15.07 -9.91
C GLU A 130 -18.43 14.04 -10.26
N GLY A 131 -18.82 13.22 -9.27
CA GLY A 131 -19.87 12.22 -9.41
C GLY A 131 -19.38 10.79 -9.65
N ASN A 132 -20.34 9.89 -9.73
CA ASN A 132 -20.16 8.43 -9.69
C ASN A 132 -20.51 7.72 -11.01
N ALA A 133 -20.63 8.46 -12.12
CA ALA A 133 -20.84 7.87 -13.43
C ALA A 133 -19.70 6.91 -13.78
N THR A 134 -20.03 5.79 -14.44
CA THR A 134 -19.05 4.72 -14.73
C THR A 134 -17.82 5.23 -15.48
N ALA A 135 -18.00 6.16 -16.43
CA ALA A 135 -16.89 6.76 -17.17
C ALA A 135 -15.97 7.60 -16.27
N THR A 136 -16.55 8.40 -15.36
CA THR A 136 -15.79 9.22 -14.40
C THR A 136 -14.98 8.34 -13.45
N VAL A 137 -15.60 7.31 -12.87
CA VAL A 137 -14.93 6.35 -11.98
C VAL A 137 -13.81 5.61 -12.71
N ALA A 138 -14.07 5.12 -13.92
CA ALA A 138 -13.08 4.40 -14.72
C ALA A 138 -11.89 5.29 -15.08
N ALA A 139 -12.13 6.54 -15.50
CA ALA A 139 -11.05 7.48 -15.83
C ALA A 139 -10.19 7.82 -14.60
N LYS A 140 -10.82 8.07 -13.44
CA LYS A 140 -10.09 8.29 -12.18
C LYS A 140 -9.26 7.07 -11.78
N MET A 141 -9.84 5.87 -11.87
CA MET A 141 -9.12 4.61 -11.60
C MET A 141 -7.91 4.44 -12.54
N VAL A 142 -8.08 4.72 -13.84
CA VAL A 142 -6.98 4.57 -14.81
C VAL A 142 -5.83 5.52 -14.48
N LEU A 143 -6.14 6.80 -14.23
CA LEU A 143 -5.14 7.79 -13.84
C LEU A 143 -4.48 7.42 -12.51
N ASP A 144 -5.23 6.90 -11.55
CA ASP A 144 -4.68 6.52 -10.26
C ASP A 144 -3.73 5.31 -10.38
N GLN A 145 -4.23 4.21 -10.95
CA GLN A 145 -3.53 2.93 -10.92
C GLN A 145 -2.44 2.81 -11.98
N PHE A 146 -2.56 3.53 -13.11
CA PHE A 146 -1.63 3.41 -14.24
C PHE A 146 -0.80 4.67 -14.51
N LEU A 147 -1.04 5.77 -13.80
CA LEU A 147 -0.19 6.97 -13.87
C LEU A 147 0.37 7.35 -12.50
N TYR A 148 -0.50 7.62 -11.53
CA TYR A 148 -0.06 8.06 -10.20
C TYR A 148 0.69 6.97 -9.42
N CYS A 149 0.14 5.75 -9.34
CA CYS A 149 0.78 4.64 -8.62
C CYS A 149 2.16 4.27 -9.21
N PRO A 150 2.32 4.05 -10.53
CA PRO A 150 3.60 3.62 -11.09
C PRO A 150 4.69 4.70 -11.05
N LEU A 151 4.31 5.98 -11.16
CA LEU A 151 5.28 7.07 -11.26
C LEU A 151 5.63 7.69 -9.91
N ILE A 152 4.67 7.76 -8.99
CA ILE A 152 4.80 8.52 -7.75
C ILE A 152 4.56 7.63 -6.53
N ALA A 153 3.35 7.06 -6.40
CA ALA A 153 2.93 6.47 -5.13
C ALA A 153 3.80 5.28 -4.72
N ILE A 154 3.98 4.29 -5.60
CA ILE A 154 4.74 3.08 -5.28
C ILE A 154 6.25 3.34 -5.23
N PRO A 155 6.87 4.06 -6.18
CA PRO A 155 8.30 4.38 -6.07
C PRO A 155 8.67 5.11 -4.77
N LEU A 156 7.91 6.14 -4.38
CA LEU A 156 8.18 6.88 -3.15
C LEU A 156 7.97 6.02 -1.90
N THR A 157 6.91 5.20 -1.88
CA THR A 157 6.66 4.26 -0.77
C THR A 157 7.79 3.24 -0.65
N THR A 158 8.24 2.70 -1.79
CA THR A 158 9.37 1.77 -1.85
C THR A 158 10.63 2.38 -1.23
N LEU A 159 10.96 3.63 -1.58
CA LEU A 159 12.13 4.32 -1.05
C LEU A 159 12.00 4.64 0.43
N ALA A 160 10.83 5.11 0.88
CA ALA A 160 10.59 5.44 2.29
C ALA A 160 10.72 4.20 3.18
N TYR A 161 10.13 3.07 2.77
CA TYR A 161 10.24 1.81 3.49
C TYR A 161 11.65 1.23 3.42
N ALA A 162 12.35 1.31 2.29
CA ALA A 162 13.75 0.90 2.19
C ALA A 162 14.66 1.71 3.13
N TYR A 163 14.41 3.02 3.26
CA TYR A 163 15.15 3.87 4.20
C TYR A 163 14.88 3.49 5.66
N ALA A 164 13.63 3.19 6.00
CA ALA A 164 13.28 2.66 7.32
C ALA A 164 13.96 1.31 7.58
N GLU A 165 13.82 0.34 6.67
CA GLU A 165 14.33 -1.04 6.81
C GLU A 165 15.85 -1.14 6.82
N THR A 166 16.56 -0.20 6.17
CA THR A 166 18.02 -0.09 6.23
C THR A 166 18.53 0.68 7.45
N HIS A 167 17.68 0.91 8.45
CA HIS A 167 18.00 1.66 9.66
C HIS A 167 18.57 3.06 9.35
N PHE A 168 17.93 3.78 8.44
CA PHE A 168 18.30 5.14 8.02
C PHE A 168 19.65 5.24 7.29
N ASN A 169 20.09 4.15 6.65
CA ASN A 169 21.32 4.15 5.88
C ASN A 169 21.10 4.67 4.45
N THR A 170 21.26 5.99 4.26
CA THR A 170 21.10 6.65 2.95
C THR A 170 22.04 6.08 1.89
N ARG A 171 23.26 5.65 2.26
CA ARG A 171 24.21 5.07 1.30
C ARG A 171 23.70 3.74 0.76
N ALA A 172 23.11 2.90 1.61
CA ALA A 172 22.52 1.63 1.20
C ALA A 172 21.33 1.83 0.25
N VAL A 173 20.41 2.75 0.57
CA VAL A 173 19.26 3.07 -0.29
C VAL A 173 19.72 3.59 -1.65
N LEU A 174 20.70 4.51 -1.66
CA LEU A 174 21.21 5.09 -2.89
C LEU A 174 21.98 4.08 -3.75
N ALA A 175 22.71 3.15 -3.13
CA ALA A 175 23.36 2.05 -3.82
C ALA A 175 22.33 1.10 -4.48
N ASP A 176 21.24 0.76 -3.78
CA ASP A 176 20.16 -0.07 -4.37
C ASP A 176 19.43 0.65 -5.50
N LEU A 177 19.13 1.94 -5.34
CA LEU A 177 18.49 2.77 -6.37
C LEU A 177 19.32 2.85 -7.66
N ARG A 178 20.64 2.93 -7.54
CA ARG A 178 21.58 2.95 -8.67
C ARG A 178 21.81 1.58 -9.30
N ALA A 179 21.48 0.50 -8.60
CA ALA A 179 21.67 -0.83 -9.14
C ALA A 179 20.74 -1.07 -10.35
N PRO A 180 21.21 -1.79 -11.38
CA PRO A 180 20.46 -1.97 -12.61
C PRO A 180 19.05 -2.50 -12.37
N ARG A 181 18.11 -2.03 -13.21
CA ARG A 181 16.72 -2.50 -13.22
C ARG A 181 16.01 -2.31 -11.88
N TRP A 182 16.40 -1.31 -11.08
CA TRP A 182 15.80 -1.01 -9.77
C TRP A 182 14.27 -1.01 -9.82
N TYR A 183 13.69 -0.31 -10.81
CA TYR A 183 12.24 -0.26 -10.99
C TYR A 183 11.62 -1.66 -11.17
N ALA A 184 12.19 -2.49 -12.05
CA ALA A 184 11.70 -3.84 -12.28
C ALA A 184 11.92 -4.78 -11.08
N ARG A 185 12.94 -4.53 -10.25
CA ARG A 185 13.23 -5.33 -9.05
C ARG A 185 12.39 -4.94 -7.84
N ARG A 186 12.10 -3.65 -7.66
CA ARG A 186 11.49 -3.12 -6.43
C ARG A 186 10.06 -2.63 -6.64
N VAL A 187 9.78 -1.93 -7.75
CA VAL A 187 8.49 -1.28 -7.99
C VAL A 187 7.52 -2.21 -8.71
N LEU A 188 7.97 -2.90 -9.76
CA LEU A 188 7.09 -3.73 -10.59
C LEU A 188 6.39 -4.87 -9.81
N PRO A 189 7.06 -5.62 -8.91
CA PRO A 189 6.39 -6.65 -8.12
C PRO A 189 5.30 -6.07 -7.21
N LEU A 190 5.57 -4.90 -6.63
CA LEU A 190 4.62 -4.18 -5.79
C LEU A 190 3.43 -3.66 -6.60
N LEU A 191 3.66 -3.14 -7.82
CA LEU A 191 2.58 -2.72 -8.74
C LEU A 191 1.66 -3.88 -9.11
N ILE A 192 2.21 -5.04 -9.44
CA ILE A 192 1.42 -6.23 -9.78
C ILE A 192 0.57 -6.65 -8.59
N SER A 193 1.15 -6.67 -7.38
CA SER A 193 0.40 -6.96 -6.16
C SER A 193 -0.63 -5.88 -5.83
N ASN A 194 -0.34 -4.61 -6.16
CA ASN A 194 -1.20 -3.46 -5.90
C ASN A 194 -2.48 -3.55 -6.72
N ILE A 195 -2.36 -3.79 -8.03
CA ILE A 195 -3.50 -3.81 -8.98
C ILE A 195 -4.61 -4.76 -8.52
N GLY A 196 -4.27 -5.98 -8.09
CA GLY A 196 -5.25 -6.99 -7.72
C GLY A 196 -6.15 -6.60 -6.54
N VAL A 197 -5.67 -5.74 -5.65
CA VAL A 197 -6.43 -5.28 -4.47
C VAL A 197 -6.99 -3.89 -4.68
N TRP A 198 -6.19 -2.99 -5.28
CA TRP A 198 -6.49 -1.57 -5.33
C TRP A 198 -7.36 -1.17 -6.50
N VAL A 199 -7.30 -1.81 -7.67
CA VAL A 199 -8.22 -1.48 -8.78
C VAL A 199 -9.69 -1.53 -8.36
N PRO A 200 -10.21 -2.63 -7.78
CA PRO A 200 -11.60 -2.65 -7.32
C PRO A 200 -11.84 -1.68 -6.15
N ALA A 201 -10.88 -1.54 -5.23
CA ALA A 201 -11.04 -0.64 -4.08
C ALA A 201 -11.14 0.83 -4.52
N VAL A 202 -10.29 1.31 -5.44
CA VAL A 202 -10.35 2.70 -5.92
C VAL A 202 -11.58 2.96 -6.77
N CYS A 203 -12.11 1.97 -7.51
CA CYS A 203 -13.41 2.10 -8.17
C CYS A 203 -14.53 2.38 -7.16
N ILE A 204 -14.56 1.64 -6.05
CA ILE A 204 -15.53 1.85 -4.96
C ILE A 204 -15.33 3.22 -4.32
N ILE A 205 -14.09 3.61 -4.05
CA ILE A 205 -13.75 4.91 -3.46
C ILE A 205 -14.18 6.05 -4.36
N TYR A 206 -13.85 6.00 -5.65
CA TYR A 206 -14.19 7.07 -6.61
C TYR A 206 -15.68 7.16 -6.92
N ALA A 207 -16.49 6.20 -6.52
CA ALA A 207 -17.95 6.30 -6.56
C ALA A 207 -18.51 7.24 -5.47
N LEU A 208 -17.73 7.63 -4.46
CA LEU A 208 -18.14 8.60 -3.45
C LEU A 208 -17.84 10.05 -3.87
N PRO A 209 -18.56 11.03 -3.30
CA PRO A 209 -18.18 12.43 -3.38
C PRO A 209 -16.73 12.65 -2.91
N THR A 210 -16.02 13.59 -3.54
CA THR A 210 -14.59 13.86 -3.32
C THR A 210 -14.17 13.92 -1.83
N PRO A 211 -14.91 14.60 -0.93
CA PRO A 211 -14.56 14.65 0.50
C PRO A 211 -14.57 13.29 1.21
N LEU A 212 -15.35 12.33 0.73
CA LEU A 212 -15.51 11.00 1.32
C LEU A 212 -14.58 9.95 0.72
N GLN A 213 -13.80 10.31 -0.30
CA GLN A 213 -12.86 9.37 -0.93
C GLN A 213 -11.69 9.04 -0.02
N LEU A 214 -11.02 10.06 0.55
CA LEU A 214 -9.85 9.84 1.42
C LEU A 214 -10.18 9.16 2.76
N PRO A 215 -11.30 9.42 3.46
CA PRO A 215 -11.65 8.68 4.67
C PRO A 215 -11.84 7.19 4.37
N LEU A 216 -12.53 6.84 3.27
CA LEU A 216 -12.68 5.45 2.86
C LEU A 216 -11.32 4.84 2.45
N GLN A 217 -10.51 5.56 1.67
CA GLN A 217 -9.14 5.17 1.34
C GLN A 217 -8.32 4.85 2.58
N ASN A 218 -8.40 5.67 3.64
CA ASN A 218 -7.63 5.49 4.86
C ASN A 218 -8.08 4.25 5.64
N ILE A 219 -9.39 3.99 5.69
CA ILE A 219 -9.91 2.74 6.26
C ILE A 219 -9.37 1.54 5.48
N VAL A 220 -9.52 1.55 4.15
CA VAL A 220 -9.02 0.49 3.26
C VAL A 220 -7.52 0.27 3.46
N LEU A 221 -6.73 1.35 3.47
CA LEU A 221 -5.28 1.31 3.68
C LEU A 221 -4.90 0.68 5.02
N CYS A 222 -5.55 1.08 6.12
CA CYS A 222 -5.27 0.54 7.45
C CYS A 222 -5.60 -0.95 7.54
N PHE A 223 -6.78 -1.36 7.08
CA PHE A 223 -7.15 -2.77 7.08
C PHE A 223 -6.22 -3.59 6.21
N PHE A 224 -5.89 -3.12 5.01
CA PHE A 224 -4.96 -3.80 4.12
C PHE A 224 -3.59 -4.01 4.79
N THR A 225 -3.01 -2.97 5.40
CA THR A 225 -1.70 -3.06 6.06
C THR A 225 -1.71 -4.00 7.29
N LEU A 226 -2.74 -3.94 8.13
CA LEU A 226 -2.88 -4.83 9.30
C LEU A 226 -3.08 -6.30 8.89
N LEU A 227 -3.82 -6.52 7.83
CA LEU A 227 -4.15 -7.86 7.34
C LEU A 227 -2.92 -8.53 6.69
N LEU A 228 -2.14 -7.78 5.91
CA LEU A 228 -0.84 -8.23 5.43
C LEU A 228 0.12 -8.58 6.56
N ALA A 229 0.14 -7.75 7.61
CA ALA A 229 0.96 -8.00 8.79
C ALA A 229 0.59 -9.31 9.48
N HIS A 230 -0.71 -9.57 9.66
CA HIS A 230 -1.21 -10.79 10.29
C HIS A 230 -0.88 -12.06 9.47
N LEU A 231 -1.12 -12.03 8.16
CA LEU A 231 -0.84 -13.18 7.28
C LEU A 231 0.65 -13.50 7.18
N ALA A 232 1.51 -12.47 7.22
CA ALA A 232 2.95 -12.65 7.24
C ALA A 232 3.44 -13.37 8.52
N GLN A 233 2.78 -13.13 9.65
CA GLN A 233 3.08 -13.82 10.91
C GLN A 233 2.68 -15.30 10.85
N GLN A 234 1.49 -15.63 10.35
CA GLN A 234 1.01 -17.02 10.26
C GLN A 234 1.95 -17.91 9.44
N LYS A 235 2.47 -17.41 8.30
CA LYS A 235 3.45 -18.14 7.49
C LYS A 235 4.78 -18.43 8.19
N THR A 236 5.15 -17.64 9.20
CA THR A 236 6.37 -17.85 9.96
C THR A 236 6.18 -18.97 11.00
N THR A 237 4.95 -19.17 11.48
CA THR A 237 4.61 -20.20 12.47
C THR A 237 4.46 -21.58 11.84
N ASP A 238 3.97 -21.70 10.61
CA ASP A 238 3.80 -23.00 9.91
C ASP A 238 5.11 -23.65 9.41
N HIS A 239 6.25 -22.96 9.56
CA HIS A 239 7.58 -23.46 9.18
C HIS A 239 8.45 -23.86 10.39
N HIS A 240 7.85 -23.95 11.59
CA HIS A 240 8.46 -24.47 12.81
C HIS A 240 7.72 -25.72 13.29
#